data_AF-A0A951H3N0-F1
#
_entry.id   AF-A0A951H3N0-F1
#
_cell.length_a   1.000
_cell.length_b   1.000
_cell.length_c   1.000
_cell.angle_alpha   90.00
_cell.angle_beta   90.00
_cell.angle_gamma   90.00
#
_symmetry.space_group_name_H-M   'P 1'
#
loop_
_entity.id
_entity.type
_entity.pdbx_description
1 polymer ?
#
loop_
_entity_poly.entity_id
_entity_poly.type
_entity_poly.pdbx_seq_one_letter_code
_entity_poly.pdbx_strand_id
1 'polypeptide(L)'
;MSTAALRSIVGLLLLAGCAGAGGGWTKSGADQAAASREYRDCESLAGSAVETQAQIDTDIAATRRNDWERADVTSEQTGMMAAGLKERRDNIVARCMQAKGFAQQR
;
A
#
# COMPACT_ATOMS: atom_id res chain seq x y z
N MET A 1 -23.51 -52.11 12.69
CA MET A 1 -22.22 -52.72 12.32
C MET A 1 -21.87 -52.15 10.95
N SER A 2 -20.84 -51.35 10.68
CA SER A 2 -19.64 -50.91 11.39
C SER A 2 -19.14 -49.66 10.63
N THR A 3 -18.88 -48.55 11.33
CA THR A 3 -17.56 -47.94 11.61
C THR A 3 -17.20 -46.75 10.72
N ALA A 4 -16.95 -45.64 11.42
CA ALA A 4 -16.40 -44.39 10.95
C ALA A 4 -15.03 -44.55 10.30
N ALA A 5 -14.72 -43.69 9.32
CA ALA A 5 -13.36 -43.25 9.13
C ALA A 5 -13.28 -41.95 8.32
N LEU A 6 -12.89 -40.90 9.04
CA LEU A 6 -11.89 -39.90 8.64
C LEU A 6 -12.27 -38.98 7.49
N ARG A 7 -12.63 -37.72 7.81
CA ARG A 7 -11.70 -36.58 7.99
C ARG A 7 -11.18 -36.07 6.65
N SER A 8 -11.03 -34.75 6.60
CA SER A 8 -10.27 -34.01 5.60
C SER A 8 -11.02 -33.71 4.29
N ILE A 9 -11.50 -32.47 4.12
CA ILE A 9 -10.68 -31.36 3.63
C ILE A 9 -11.60 -30.16 3.32
N VAL A 10 -11.39 -29.06 4.05
CA VAL A 10 -11.13 -27.74 3.44
C VAL A 10 -12.13 -27.26 2.36
N GLY A 11 -13.44 -27.29 2.63
CA GLY A 11 -14.45 -26.96 1.61
C GLY A 11 -15.13 -25.59 1.72
N LEU A 12 -15.20 -24.96 2.90
CA LEU A 12 -16.19 -23.89 3.12
C LEU A 12 -15.69 -22.55 3.66
N LEU A 13 -14.38 -22.34 3.83
CA LEU A 13 -13.84 -21.01 4.12
C LEU A 13 -13.35 -20.26 2.85
N LEU A 14 -13.70 -20.80 1.68
CA LEU A 14 -13.56 -20.21 0.34
C LEU A 14 -14.46 -18.99 0.08
N LEU A 15 -14.96 -18.31 1.12
CA LEU A 15 -15.40 -16.92 0.98
C LEU A 15 -14.15 -16.03 0.96
N ALA A 16 -13.43 -16.16 -0.15
CA ALA A 16 -12.56 -15.15 -0.70
C ALA A 16 -13.35 -13.84 -0.75
N GLY A 17 -13.25 -13.09 0.35
CA GLY A 17 -13.69 -11.71 0.41
C GLY A 17 -13.07 -10.99 -0.77
N CYS A 18 -13.95 -10.34 -1.53
CA CYS A 18 -13.65 -9.41 -2.61
C CYS A 18 -12.27 -8.76 -2.41
N ALA A 19 -11.39 -8.94 -3.39
CA ALA A 19 -10.07 -8.33 -3.47
C ALA A 19 -10.17 -6.78 -3.43
N GLY A 20 -10.40 -6.25 -2.24
CA GLY A 20 -10.23 -4.85 -1.90
C GLY A 20 -8.76 -4.61 -1.58
N ALA A 21 -8.29 -3.38 -1.76
CA ALA A 21 -6.89 -2.95 -1.66
C ALA A 21 -6.11 -3.36 -0.38
N GLY A 22 -6.77 -3.91 0.65
CA GLY A 22 -6.16 -4.49 1.85
C GLY A 22 -5.96 -6.01 1.83
N GLY A 23 -6.29 -6.71 0.74
CA GLY A 23 -6.32 -8.18 0.65
C GLY A 23 -4.98 -8.91 0.83
N GLY A 24 -3.87 -8.18 0.90
CA GLY A 24 -2.53 -8.74 1.15
C GLY A 24 -2.06 -8.62 2.60
N TRP A 25 -2.86 -8.13 3.54
CA TRP A 25 -2.42 -7.90 4.93
C TRP A 25 -3.17 -8.78 5.92
N THR A 26 -2.44 -9.49 6.79
CA THR A 26 -3.04 -10.41 7.77
C THR A 26 -2.44 -10.30 9.15
N LYS A 27 -3.25 -10.57 10.18
CA LYS A 27 -2.87 -10.57 11.60
C LYS A 27 -3.67 -11.67 12.30
N SER A 28 -3.05 -12.40 13.23
CA SER A 28 -3.76 -13.42 14.00
C SER A 28 -4.92 -12.80 14.79
N GLY A 29 -6.12 -13.35 14.64
CA GLY A 29 -7.33 -12.86 15.30
C GLY A 29 -7.98 -11.62 14.66
N ALA A 30 -7.43 -11.09 13.56
CA ALA A 30 -8.07 -10.02 12.78
C ALA A 30 -8.77 -10.60 11.54
N ASP A 31 -9.99 -10.14 11.27
CA ASP A 31 -10.69 -10.46 10.02
C ASP A 31 -10.23 -9.55 8.87
N GLN A 32 -10.59 -9.90 7.62
CA GLN A 32 -10.24 -9.09 6.46
C GLN A 32 -10.88 -7.69 6.47
N ALA A 33 -12.02 -7.53 7.15
CA ALA A 33 -12.69 -6.24 7.28
C ALA A 33 -11.86 -5.29 8.15
N ALA A 34 -11.27 -5.79 9.23
CA ALA A 34 -10.32 -5.07 10.07
C ALA A 34 -9.07 -4.71 9.28
N ALA A 35 -8.46 -5.67 8.58
CA ALA A 35 -7.30 -5.40 7.73
C ALA A 35 -7.57 -4.29 6.69
N SER A 36 -8.75 -4.30 6.07
CA SER A 36 -9.17 -3.29 5.07
C SER A 36 -9.47 -1.92 5.66
N ARG A 37 -9.91 -1.84 6.93
CA ARG A 37 -10.06 -0.56 7.65
C ARG A 37 -8.69 0.02 7.98
N GLU A 38 -7.83 -0.77 8.62
CA GLU A 38 -6.49 -0.36 9.02
C GLU A 38 -5.64 0.05 7.81
N TYR A 39 -5.78 -0.67 6.69
CA TYR A 39 -5.11 -0.33 5.44
C TYR A 39 -5.53 1.06 4.92
N ARG A 40 -6.83 1.37 4.93
CA ARG A 40 -7.33 2.69 4.50
C ARG A 40 -6.87 3.81 5.43
N ASP A 41 -6.79 3.56 6.73
CA ASP A 41 -6.24 4.53 7.68
C ASP A 41 -4.76 4.80 7.39
N CYS A 42 -3.98 3.75 7.13
CA CYS A 42 -2.58 3.87 6.73
C CYS A 42 -2.42 4.54 5.36
N GLU A 43 -3.32 4.31 4.41
CA GLU A 43 -3.34 4.97 3.10
C GLU A 43 -3.60 6.48 3.25
N SER A 44 -4.55 6.88 4.10
CA SER A 44 -4.81 8.29 4.40
C SER A 44 -3.60 8.98 5.02
N LEU A 45 -2.88 8.30 5.92
CA LEU A 45 -1.64 8.80 6.50
C LEU A 45 -0.53 8.95 5.45
N ALA A 46 -0.40 7.98 4.54
CA ALA A 46 0.58 8.04 3.47
C ALA A 46 0.27 9.14 2.45
N GLY A 47 -1.00 9.37 2.15
CA GLY A 47 -1.47 10.44 1.27
C GLY A 47 -1.02 11.82 1.77
N SER A 48 -1.27 12.14 3.04
CA SER A 48 -0.89 13.45 3.60
C SER A 48 0.63 13.67 3.64
N ALA A 49 1.41 12.63 3.92
CA ALA A 49 2.86 12.70 3.91
C ALA A 49 3.43 12.91 2.51
N VAL A 50 2.88 12.22 1.50
CA VAL A 50 3.31 12.33 0.11
C VAL A 50 2.88 13.66 -0.52
N GLU A 51 1.70 14.17 -0.15
CA GLU A 51 1.24 15.49 -0.63
C GLU A 51 2.13 16.63 -0.12
N THR A 52 2.55 16.57 1.15
CA THR A 52 3.54 17.50 1.70
C THR A 52 4.85 17.44 0.92
N GLN A 53 5.33 16.23 0.60
CA GLN A 53 6.56 16.06 -0.17
C GLN A 53 6.41 16.57 -1.62
N ALA A 54 5.28 16.29 -2.27
CA ALA A 54 4.99 16.73 -3.62
C ALA A 54 4.95 18.27 -3.71
N GLN A 55 4.44 18.95 -2.67
CA GLN A 55 4.48 20.42 -2.59
C GLN A 55 5.92 20.94 -2.48
N ILE A 56 6.78 20.31 -1.66
CA ILE A 56 8.21 20.67 -1.56
C ILE A 56 8.92 20.47 -2.90
N ASP A 57 8.71 19.33 -3.55
CA ASP A 57 9.35 19.02 -4.83
C ASP A 57 8.87 19.99 -5.92
N THR A 58 7.59 20.39 -5.89
CA THR A 58 7.03 21.40 -6.78
C THR A 58 7.66 22.78 -6.56
N ASP A 59 7.86 23.17 -5.31
CA ASP A 59 8.51 24.46 -4.96
C ASP A 59 9.99 24.49 -5.37
N ILE A 60 10.72 23.40 -5.14
CA ILE A 60 12.11 23.23 -5.62
C ILE A 60 12.15 23.28 -7.17
N ALA A 61 11.25 22.57 -7.84
CA ALA A 61 11.15 22.56 -9.29
C ALA A 61 10.78 23.94 -9.85
N ALA A 62 9.89 24.68 -9.18
CA ALA A 62 9.54 26.05 -9.56
C ALA A 62 10.73 27.00 -9.42
N THR A 63 11.51 26.87 -8.35
CA THR A 63 12.69 27.70 -8.09
C THR A 63 13.85 27.41 -9.05
N ARG A 64 13.98 26.16 -9.51
CA ARG A 64 15.04 25.72 -10.44
C ARG A 64 14.58 25.52 -11.88
N ARG A 65 13.37 25.97 -12.21
CA ARG A 65 12.71 25.68 -13.50
C ARG A 65 13.56 26.07 -14.72
N ASN A 66 14.29 27.18 -14.61
CA ASN A 66 15.16 27.71 -15.67
C ASN A 66 16.45 26.87 -15.90
N ASP A 67 16.86 26.07 -14.90
CA ASP A 67 17.98 25.13 -15.04
C ASP A 67 17.51 23.81 -15.67
N TRP A 68 16.29 23.36 -15.35
CA TRP A 68 15.69 22.15 -15.93
C TRP A 68 15.24 22.33 -17.39
N GLU A 69 14.71 23.49 -17.77
CA GLU A 69 14.38 23.80 -19.17
C GLU A 69 15.62 23.79 -20.08
N ARG A 70 16.78 24.23 -19.55
CA ARG A 70 18.03 24.18 -20.31
C ARG A 70 18.61 22.77 -20.47
N ALA A 71 18.14 21.79 -19.70
CA ALA A 71 18.65 20.43 -19.69
C ALA A 71 17.74 19.42 -20.43
N ASP A 72 16.59 19.83 -20.96
CA ASP A 72 15.62 18.99 -21.71
C ASP A 72 15.08 17.76 -20.95
N VAL A 73 15.10 17.78 -19.61
CA VAL A 73 14.80 16.59 -18.76
C VAL A 73 13.35 16.54 -18.26
N THR A 74 12.44 17.33 -18.82
CA THR A 74 11.15 17.60 -18.15
C THR A 74 10.19 16.39 -18.09
N SER A 75 10.11 15.54 -19.12
CA SER A 75 9.14 14.44 -19.14
C SER A 75 9.57 13.22 -18.33
N GLU A 76 10.81 12.75 -18.52
CA GLU A 76 11.34 11.57 -17.80
C GLU A 76 11.44 11.83 -16.30
N GLN A 77 11.89 13.04 -15.92
CA GLN A 77 12.06 13.37 -14.51
C GLN A 77 10.72 13.51 -13.78
N THR A 78 9.68 14.01 -14.45
CA THR A 78 8.33 14.03 -13.89
C THR A 78 7.79 12.60 -13.66
N GLY A 79 8.06 11.68 -14.60
CA GLY A 79 7.73 10.26 -14.43
C GLY A 79 8.46 9.60 -13.27
N MET A 80 9.76 9.85 -13.13
CA MET A 80 10.58 9.34 -12.02
C MET A 80 10.13 9.89 -10.66
N MET A 81 9.77 11.18 -10.58
CA MET A 81 9.23 11.77 -9.36
C MET A 81 7.89 11.13 -8.98
N ALA A 82 6.97 10.98 -9.93
CA ALA A 82 5.68 10.31 -9.67
C ALA A 82 5.85 8.86 -9.22
N ALA A 83 6.78 8.11 -9.83
CA ALA A 83 7.11 6.76 -9.42
C ALA A 83 7.71 6.71 -8.00
N GLY A 84 8.61 7.65 -7.66
CA GLY A 84 9.21 7.78 -6.34
C GLY A 84 8.18 8.12 -5.25
N LEU A 85 7.21 8.98 -5.55
CA LEU A 85 6.10 9.30 -4.64
C LEU A 85 5.23 8.06 -4.38
N LYS A 86 4.96 7.26 -5.41
CA LYS A 86 4.22 5.99 -5.28
C LYS A 86 4.97 4.99 -4.38
N GLU A 87 6.26 4.75 -4.65
CA GLU A 87 7.07 3.84 -3.84
C GLU A 87 7.14 4.29 -2.38
N ARG A 88 7.29 5.59 -2.15
CA ARG A 88 7.31 6.18 -0.81
C ARG A 88 5.98 5.99 -0.09
N ARG A 89 4.86 6.24 -0.79
CA ARG A 89 3.51 5.99 -0.26
C ARG A 89 3.37 4.53 0.18
N ASP A 90 3.74 3.60 -0.70
CA ASP A 90 3.62 2.16 -0.46
C ASP A 90 4.52 1.73 0.73
N ASN A 91 5.71 2.34 0.90
CA ASN A 91 6.59 2.11 2.06
C ASN A 91 5.98 2.62 3.37
N ILE A 92 5.37 3.81 3.36
CA ILE A 92 4.69 4.38 4.54
C ILE A 92 3.52 3.49 4.97
N VAL A 93 2.68 3.06 4.01
CA VAL A 93 1.57 2.14 4.27
C VAL A 93 2.10 0.83 4.86
N ALA A 94 3.15 0.25 4.28
CA ALA A 94 3.73 -1.00 4.76
C ALA A 94 4.24 -0.90 6.20
N ARG A 95 4.98 0.17 6.54
CA ARG A 95 5.46 0.41 7.91
C ARG A 95 4.31 0.63 8.89
N CYS A 96 3.28 1.36 8.49
CA CYS A 96 2.09 1.59 9.30
C CYS A 96 1.36 0.28 9.61
N MET A 97 1.14 -0.56 8.60
CA MET A 97 0.51 -1.88 8.78
C MET A 97 1.35 -2.81 9.65
N GLN A 98 2.67 -2.84 9.46
CA GLN A 98 3.60 -3.61 10.29
C GLN A 98 3.59 -3.15 11.75
N ALA A 99 3.57 -1.84 12.02
CA ALA A 99 3.47 -1.29 13.37
C ALA A 99 2.15 -1.67 14.07
N LYS A 100 1.07 -1.84 13.29
CA LYS A 100 -0.23 -2.36 13.78
C LYS A 100 -0.24 -3.88 13.95
N GLY A 101 0.84 -4.57 13.61
CA GLY A 101 1.02 -6.02 13.75
C GLY A 101 0.47 -6.83 12.58
N PHE A 102 0.23 -6.21 11.43
CA PHE A 102 -0.12 -6.91 10.21
C PHE A 102 1.13 -7.33 9.45
N ALA A 103 1.11 -8.54 8.89
CA ALA A 103 2.12 -9.06 7.98
C ALA A 103 1.57 -9.10 6.56
N GLN A 104 2.41 -8.75 5.60
CA GLN A 104 2.06 -8.84 4.19
C GLN A 104 2.11 -10.32 3.77
N GLN A 105 0.98 -10.85 3.31
CA GLN A 105 0.92 -12.11 2.59
C GLN A 105 1.41 -11.85 1.16
N ARG A 106 2.51 -12.51 0.83
CA ARG A 106 3.15 -12.45 -0.48
C ARG A 106 2.49 -13.41 -1.45
#